data_AF-A0A0K1W2A8-F1
#
_entry.id   AF-A0A0K1W2A8-F1
#
_cell.length_a   1.000
_cell.length_b   1.000
_cell.length_c   1.000
_cell.angle_alpha   90.00
_cell.angle_beta   90.00
_cell.angle_gamma   90.00
#
_symmetry.space_group_name_H-M   'P 1'
#
loop_
_entity.id
_entity.type
_entity.pdbx_description
1 polymer ?
#
loop_
_entity_poly.entity_id
_entity_poly.type
_entity_poly.pdbx_seq_one_letter_code
_entity_poly.pdbx_strand_id
1 'polypeptide(L)'
;MKKIMALIGIFGCSVNASSYVLSCGESNSNNDGIGGYEEVNSDNLDEMIELHLKKEQEEYPALQEKFDQEKEFKFGKNWWPDTIEKRNELQNFKKNNKTFQDKIKLYADMYVLEYKICQVENGLQKFLDKHGLQESDKDLVSTTKEKLLINIKNFMKENEKTTSNEVKLYFDAIINKYF
;
A
#
# COMPACT_ATOMS: atom_id res chain seq x y z
N MET A 1 -4.80 -57.22 36.66
CA MET A 1 -6.22 -57.01 36.32
C MET A 1 -6.34 -55.89 35.30
N LYS A 2 -7.10 -56.12 34.21
CA LYS A 2 -7.59 -55.19 33.16
C LYS A 2 -6.49 -54.56 32.27
N LYS A 3 -6.22 -55.09 31.06
CA LYS A 3 -6.92 -54.93 29.75
C LYS A 3 -7.01 -53.44 29.36
N ILE A 4 -6.36 -53.03 28.26
CA ILE A 4 -6.87 -52.82 26.88
C ILE A 4 -5.60 -52.80 25.99
N MET A 5 -5.30 -53.63 24.97
CA MET A 5 -6.02 -54.27 23.86
C MET A 5 -6.67 -53.32 22.85
N ALA A 6 -5.90 -53.11 21.76
CA ALA A 6 -6.34 -52.98 20.38
C ALA A 6 -6.88 -51.60 19.92
N LEU A 7 -6.83 -51.21 18.64
CA LEU A 7 -6.74 -51.99 17.41
C LEU A 7 -6.34 -51.04 16.26
N ILE A 8 -5.45 -51.48 15.38
CA ILE A 8 -5.21 -50.91 14.06
C ILE A 8 -6.27 -51.47 13.11
N GLY A 9 -6.89 -50.62 12.28
CA GLY A 9 -7.77 -50.98 11.16
C GLY A 9 -8.04 -49.74 10.32
N ILE A 10 -7.26 -49.46 9.26
CA ILE A 10 -7.46 -49.87 7.86
C ILE A 10 -8.59 -49.11 7.14
N PHE A 11 -8.15 -48.31 6.17
CA PHE A 11 -8.76 -47.95 4.87
C PHE A 11 -10.27 -47.70 4.78
N GLY A 12 -10.61 -46.45 4.51
CA GLY A 12 -11.76 -46.07 3.68
C GLY A 12 -11.32 -45.00 2.68
N CYS A 13 -11.03 -45.40 1.43
CA CYS A 13 -10.98 -44.47 0.32
C CYS A 13 -12.41 -44.12 -0.10
N SER A 14 -12.76 -42.84 -0.12
CA SER A 14 -13.73 -42.31 -1.08
C SER A 14 -13.34 -40.88 -1.43
N VAL A 15 -12.91 -40.73 -2.67
CA VAL A 15 -12.64 -39.47 -3.36
C VAL A 15 -13.98 -38.90 -3.81
N ASN A 16 -14.29 -37.65 -3.46
CA ASN A 16 -14.48 -36.54 -4.41
C ASN A 16 -15.29 -35.38 -3.83
N ALA A 17 -14.70 -34.19 -4.03
CA ALA A 17 -15.30 -32.87 -4.25
C ALA A 17 -16.24 -32.31 -3.16
N SER A 18 -16.05 -31.11 -2.60
CA SER A 18 -15.48 -29.89 -3.18
C SER A 18 -15.03 -28.93 -2.07
N SER A 19 -13.83 -28.38 -2.26
CA SER A 19 -13.36 -27.00 -1.98
C SER A 19 -14.32 -26.07 -1.20
N TYR A 20 -13.94 -25.33 -0.17
CA TYR A 20 -12.67 -24.66 0.14
C TYR A 20 -12.48 -24.61 1.66
N VAL A 21 -11.30 -24.96 2.15
CA VAL A 21 -10.85 -24.59 3.51
C VAL A 21 -9.88 -23.42 3.32
N LEU A 22 -10.32 -22.22 3.69
CA LEU A 22 -9.43 -21.09 3.96
C LEU A 22 -8.55 -21.52 5.14
N SER A 23 -7.36 -22.00 4.81
CA SER A 23 -6.30 -22.22 5.76
C SER A 23 -5.85 -20.86 6.28
N CYS A 24 -6.30 -20.51 7.48
CA CYS A 24 -5.60 -19.56 8.33
C CYS A 24 -4.29 -20.25 8.75
N GLY A 25 -3.28 -20.17 7.89
CA GLY A 25 -1.91 -20.44 8.26
C GLY A 25 -1.42 -19.32 9.16
N GLU A 26 -1.19 -19.63 10.43
CA GLU A 26 -0.24 -18.89 11.24
C GLU A 26 1.15 -19.03 10.59
N SER A 27 1.63 -17.93 10.00
CA SER A 27 3.05 -17.69 9.81
C SER A 27 3.39 -16.36 10.46
N ASN A 28 4.09 -16.45 11.60
CA ASN A 28 4.84 -15.34 12.18
C ASN A 28 5.90 -14.87 11.17
N SER A 29 5.68 -13.70 10.57
CA SER A 29 6.73 -12.81 10.10
C SER A 29 6.16 -11.40 10.02
N ASN A 30 6.80 -10.44 10.67
CA ASN A 30 6.49 -9.00 10.74
C ASN A 30 6.05 -8.36 9.41
N ASN A 31 4.79 -8.56 9.03
CA ASN A 31 4.14 -7.88 7.92
C ASN A 31 3.35 -6.70 8.51
N ASP A 32 4.08 -5.74 9.08
CA ASP A 32 3.51 -4.75 10.01
C ASP A 32 2.62 -3.70 9.35
N GLY A 33 2.34 -3.80 8.05
CA GLY A 33 1.38 -2.93 7.36
C GLY A 33 1.72 -1.44 7.33
N ILE A 34 2.86 -1.02 7.89
CA ILE A 34 3.35 0.37 7.97
C ILE A 34 4.46 0.57 6.93
N GLY A 35 4.14 1.26 5.82
CA GLY A 35 5.10 1.66 4.80
C GLY A 35 5.71 0.48 4.06
N GLY A 36 4.87 -0.38 3.50
CA GLY A 36 5.30 -1.39 2.52
C GLY A 36 5.38 -2.82 3.03
N TYR A 37 4.73 -3.67 2.24
CA TYR A 37 4.81 -5.12 2.14
C TYR A 37 6.26 -5.62 2.03
N GLU A 38 6.50 -6.80 2.60
CA GLU A 38 7.61 -7.75 2.42
C GLU A 38 9.05 -7.18 2.44
N GLU A 39 10.00 -8.08 2.67
CA GLU A 39 11.43 -7.79 2.53
C GLU A 39 11.74 -7.61 1.04
N VAL A 40 12.50 -6.57 0.66
CA VAL A 40 12.94 -6.37 -0.74
C VAL A 40 14.40 -6.77 -0.82
N ASN A 41 14.72 -7.75 -1.65
CA ASN A 41 16.06 -8.30 -1.82
C ASN A 41 16.31 -8.66 -3.29
N SER A 42 17.50 -9.22 -3.58
CA SER A 42 17.89 -9.59 -4.95
C SER A 42 16.93 -10.59 -5.62
N ASP A 43 16.33 -11.48 -4.82
CA ASP A 43 15.56 -12.62 -5.33
C ASP A 43 14.14 -12.22 -5.73
N ASN A 44 13.59 -11.17 -5.11
CA ASN A 44 12.25 -10.65 -5.41
C ASN A 44 12.23 -9.22 -5.99
N LEU A 45 13.39 -8.67 -6.35
CA LEU A 45 13.52 -7.29 -6.85
C LEU A 45 12.58 -7.00 -8.03
N ASP A 46 12.53 -7.90 -9.02
CA ASP A 46 11.68 -7.70 -10.20
C ASP A 46 10.19 -7.75 -9.85
N GLU A 47 9.78 -8.65 -8.94
CA GLU A 47 8.40 -8.72 -8.45
C GLU A 47 8.00 -7.44 -7.69
N MET A 48 8.91 -6.89 -6.88
CA MET A 48 8.66 -5.68 -6.11
C MET A 48 8.57 -4.43 -7.01
N ILE A 49 9.33 -4.39 -8.11
CA ILE A 49 9.20 -3.33 -9.12
C ILE A 49 7.86 -3.45 -9.85
N GLU A 50 7.45 -4.66 -10.24
CA GLU A 50 6.12 -4.88 -10.86
C GLU A 50 4.98 -4.55 -9.90
N LEU A 51 5.13 -4.85 -8.60
CA LEU A 51 4.18 -4.44 -7.57
C LEU A 51 4.09 -2.92 -7.46
N HIS A 52 5.21 -2.20 -7.52
CA HIS A 52 5.22 -0.75 -7.54
C HIS A 52 4.45 -0.21 -8.75
N LEU A 53 4.75 -0.71 -9.95
CA LEU A 53 4.07 -0.33 -11.20
C LEU A 53 2.57 -0.61 -11.14
N LYS A 54 2.17 -1.78 -10.64
CA LYS A 54 0.75 -2.13 -10.46
C LYS A 54 0.04 -1.15 -9.54
N LYS A 55 0.66 -0.78 -8.42
CA LYS A 55 0.09 0.22 -7.50
C LYS A 55 -0.08 1.58 -8.16
N GLU A 56 0.91 2.00 -8.95
CA GLU A 56 0.89 3.27 -9.68
C GLU A 56 -0.15 3.29 -10.81
N GLN A 57 -0.23 2.23 -11.60
CA GLN A 57 -0.98 2.20 -12.86
C GLN A 57 -2.39 1.63 -12.72
N GLU A 58 -2.66 0.82 -11.68
CA GLU A 58 -3.96 0.18 -11.48
C GLU A 58 -4.61 0.64 -10.17
N GLU A 59 -3.96 0.41 -9.03
CA GLU A 59 -4.61 0.60 -7.73
C GLU A 59 -4.86 2.07 -7.40
N TYR A 60 -3.88 2.94 -7.62
CA TYR A 60 -4.02 4.37 -7.38
C TYR A 60 -5.08 5.02 -8.29
N PRO A 61 -5.08 4.79 -9.63
CA PRO A 61 -6.14 5.28 -10.51
C PRO A 61 -7.52 4.74 -10.14
N ALA A 62 -7.64 3.46 -9.75
CA ALA A 62 -8.91 2.89 -9.32
C ALA A 62 -9.47 3.57 -8.06
N LEU A 63 -8.60 3.85 -7.07
CA LEU A 63 -8.99 4.62 -5.88
C LEU A 63 -9.36 6.07 -6.22
N GLN A 64 -8.66 6.68 -7.18
CA GLN A 64 -8.97 8.03 -7.66
C GLN A 64 -10.34 8.08 -8.34
N GLU A 65 -10.62 7.15 -9.27
CA GLU A 65 -11.91 7.06 -9.96
C GLU A 65 -13.05 6.84 -8.95
N LYS A 66 -12.88 5.89 -8.03
CA LYS A 66 -13.86 5.62 -6.98
C LYS A 66 -14.11 6.85 -6.11
N PHE A 67 -13.06 7.55 -5.70
CA PHE A 67 -13.22 8.80 -4.94
C PHE A 67 -13.97 9.87 -5.73
N ASP A 68 -13.70 10.01 -7.03
CA ASP A 68 -14.39 10.97 -7.88
C ASP A 68 -15.88 10.62 -8.05
N GLN A 69 -16.24 9.34 -8.17
CA GLN A 69 -17.62 8.87 -8.16
C GLN A 69 -18.31 9.18 -6.82
N GLU A 70 -17.66 8.93 -5.69
CA GLU A 70 -18.20 9.24 -4.36
C GLU A 70 -18.37 10.76 -4.13
N LYS A 71 -17.43 11.55 -4.65
CA LYS A 71 -17.50 13.02 -4.65
C LYS A 71 -18.65 13.52 -5.51
N GLU A 72 -18.81 13.00 -6.73
CA GLU A 72 -19.92 13.33 -7.61
C GLU A 72 -21.27 12.93 -7.00
N PHE A 73 -21.35 11.75 -6.38
CA PHE A 73 -22.55 11.32 -5.67
C PHE A 73 -22.90 12.26 -4.50
N LYS A 74 -21.90 12.70 -3.73
CA LYS A 74 -22.10 13.56 -2.56
C LYS A 74 -22.50 15.00 -2.93
N PHE A 75 -21.88 15.56 -3.96
CA PHE A 75 -21.96 16.99 -4.27
C PHE A 75 -22.70 17.32 -5.57
N GLY A 76 -22.81 16.35 -6.48
CA GLY A 76 -23.32 16.51 -7.83
C GLY A 76 -22.23 16.85 -8.84
N LYS A 77 -22.45 16.47 -10.12
CA LYS A 77 -21.49 16.59 -11.23
C LYS A 77 -20.98 18.01 -11.49
N ASN A 78 -21.84 19.01 -11.26
CA ASN A 78 -21.55 20.42 -11.55
C ASN A 78 -21.12 21.20 -10.30
N TRP A 79 -20.78 20.53 -9.21
CA TRP A 79 -20.37 21.18 -7.98
C TRP A 79 -18.90 21.60 -8.03
N TRP A 80 -18.63 22.83 -7.57
CA TRP A 80 -17.29 23.41 -7.54
C TRP A 80 -17.04 24.11 -6.19
N PRO A 81 -15.81 24.00 -5.61
CA PRO A 81 -15.46 24.61 -4.34
C PRO A 81 -15.06 26.10 -4.50
N ASP A 82 -15.97 26.90 -5.05
CA ASP A 82 -15.77 28.33 -5.34
C ASP A 82 -15.79 29.23 -4.09
N THR A 83 -16.54 28.87 -3.05
CA THR A 83 -16.55 29.57 -1.75
C THR A 83 -15.67 28.91 -0.70
N ILE A 84 -15.42 29.63 0.40
CA ILE A 84 -14.66 29.10 1.56
C ILE A 84 -15.45 27.96 2.21
N GLU A 85 -16.76 28.09 2.36
CA GLU A 85 -17.65 27.10 2.95
C GLU A 85 -17.59 25.79 2.15
N LYS A 86 -17.70 25.88 0.82
CA LYS A 86 -17.60 24.70 -0.05
C LYS A 86 -16.21 24.07 -0.03
N ARG A 87 -15.13 24.88 0.04
CA ARG A 87 -13.77 24.35 0.22
C ARG A 87 -13.63 23.58 1.53
N ASN A 88 -14.17 24.12 2.63
CA ASN A 88 -14.15 23.46 3.93
C ASN A 88 -15.00 22.18 3.92
N GLU A 89 -16.14 22.20 3.23
CA GLU A 89 -16.99 21.01 3.06
C GLU A 89 -16.26 19.89 2.30
N LEU A 90 -15.58 20.22 1.17
CA LEU A 90 -14.76 19.24 0.45
C LEU A 90 -13.59 18.74 1.28
N GLN A 91 -12.93 19.61 2.06
CA GLN A 91 -11.85 19.19 2.96
C GLN A 91 -12.34 18.21 4.01
N ASN A 92 -13.48 18.49 4.64
CA ASN A 92 -14.12 17.60 5.60
C ASN A 92 -14.56 16.28 4.97
N PHE A 93 -15.10 16.32 3.74
CA PHE A 93 -15.44 15.12 3.00
C PHE A 93 -14.20 14.26 2.75
N LYS A 94 -13.14 14.83 2.18
CA LYS A 94 -11.85 14.14 1.96
C LYS A 94 -11.32 13.52 3.25
N LYS A 95 -11.31 14.29 4.35
CA LYS A 95 -10.83 13.84 5.67
C LYS A 95 -11.56 12.63 6.22
N ASN A 96 -12.85 12.51 5.95
CA ASN A 96 -13.70 11.42 6.47
C ASN A 96 -13.98 10.34 5.41
N ASN A 97 -13.55 10.52 4.17
CA ASN A 97 -13.79 9.59 3.09
C ASN A 97 -12.70 8.50 3.08
N LYS A 98 -13.12 7.25 3.34
CA LYS A 98 -12.20 6.11 3.42
C LYS A 98 -11.37 5.92 2.15
N THR A 99 -11.97 5.98 0.97
CA THR A 99 -11.26 5.79 -0.30
C THR A 99 -10.18 6.85 -0.54
N PHE A 100 -10.45 8.10 -0.18
CA PHE A 100 -9.44 9.15 -0.21
C PHE A 100 -8.30 8.91 0.79
N GLN A 101 -8.62 8.47 2.01
CA GLN A 101 -7.61 8.13 3.02
C GLN A 101 -6.76 6.92 2.61
N ASP A 102 -7.38 5.87 2.07
CA ASP A 102 -6.69 4.68 1.57
C ASP A 102 -5.75 5.04 0.41
N LYS A 103 -6.17 5.96 -0.48
CA LYS A 103 -5.31 6.49 -1.54
C LYS A 103 -4.07 7.22 -1.00
N ILE A 104 -4.23 8.03 0.06
CA ILE A 104 -3.10 8.71 0.72
C ILE A 104 -2.13 7.69 1.34
N LYS A 105 -2.64 6.62 1.98
CA LYS A 105 -1.80 5.53 2.52
C LYS A 105 -1.05 4.79 1.41
N LEU A 106 -1.73 4.44 0.32
CA LEU A 106 -1.12 3.75 -0.83
C LEU A 106 0.06 4.55 -1.39
N TYR A 107 -0.08 5.87 -1.49
CA TYR A 107 0.99 6.74 -1.97
C TYR A 107 2.23 6.71 -1.06
N ALA A 108 2.03 6.66 0.27
CA ALA A 108 3.12 6.49 1.22
C ALA A 108 3.79 5.12 1.07
N ASP A 109 3.01 4.06 0.87
CA ASP A 109 3.54 2.71 0.66
C ASP A 109 4.37 2.61 -0.61
N MET A 110 3.97 3.30 -1.68
CA MET A 110 4.73 3.38 -2.92
C MET A 110 6.08 4.05 -2.70
N TYR A 111 6.15 5.20 -1.99
CA TYR A 111 7.43 5.84 -1.69
C TYR A 111 8.38 4.94 -0.88
N VAL A 112 7.85 4.19 0.08
CA VAL A 112 8.69 3.29 0.87
C VAL A 112 9.13 2.09 0.05
N LEU A 113 8.25 1.53 -0.79
CA LEU A 113 8.60 0.43 -1.70
C LEU A 113 9.68 0.86 -2.71
N GLU A 114 9.53 2.04 -3.32
CA GLU A 114 10.53 2.68 -4.18
C GLU A 114 11.88 2.81 -3.47
N TYR A 115 11.88 3.34 -2.23
CA TYR A 115 13.09 3.46 -1.43
C TYR A 115 13.76 2.10 -1.20
N LYS A 116 12.99 1.09 -0.77
CA LYS A 116 13.48 -0.27 -0.52
C LYS A 116 14.09 -0.90 -1.80
N ILE A 117 13.41 -0.79 -2.94
CA ILE A 117 13.91 -1.25 -4.24
C ILE A 117 15.27 -0.61 -4.54
N CYS A 118 15.40 0.70 -4.32
CA CYS A 118 16.64 1.43 -4.58
C CYS A 118 17.80 1.05 -3.65
N GLN A 119 17.55 0.36 -2.53
CA GLN A 119 18.61 -0.10 -1.62
C GLN A 119 19.24 -1.43 -2.08
N VAL A 120 18.60 -2.16 -3.00
CA VAL A 120 19.13 -3.41 -3.54
C VAL A 120 20.13 -3.11 -4.66
N GLU A 121 21.17 -3.94 -4.77
CA GLU A 121 22.13 -3.86 -5.87
C GLU A 121 21.43 -3.87 -7.23
N ASN A 122 21.76 -2.92 -8.11
CA ASN A 122 21.11 -2.67 -9.40
C ASN A 122 19.61 -2.30 -9.34
N GLY A 123 19.04 -2.12 -8.14
CA GLY A 123 17.62 -1.80 -7.94
C GLY A 123 17.20 -0.48 -8.56
N LEU A 124 17.99 0.58 -8.37
CA LEU A 124 17.75 1.88 -9.00
C LEU A 124 17.72 1.78 -10.54
N GLN A 125 18.73 1.15 -11.14
CA GLN A 125 18.80 1.03 -12.60
C GLN A 125 17.59 0.27 -13.15
N LYS A 126 17.27 -0.89 -12.56
CA LYS A 126 16.09 -1.67 -12.96
C LYS A 126 14.79 -0.89 -12.79
N PHE A 127 14.66 -0.13 -11.71
CA PHE A 127 13.49 0.70 -11.46
C PHE A 127 13.33 1.75 -12.56
N LEU A 128 14.41 2.49 -12.87
CA LEU A 128 14.40 3.49 -13.94
C LEU A 128 14.04 2.85 -15.29
N ASP A 129 14.68 1.75 -15.66
CA ASP A 129 14.44 1.05 -16.92
C ASP A 129 12.97 0.63 -17.06
N LYS A 130 12.38 0.07 -16.00
CA LYS A 130 10.99 -0.41 -15.96
C LYS A 130 9.97 0.72 -16.03
N HIS A 131 10.28 1.88 -15.46
CA HIS A 131 9.42 3.07 -15.52
C HIS A 131 9.70 3.94 -16.76
N GLY A 132 10.62 3.52 -17.65
CA GLY A 132 11.01 4.30 -18.84
C GLY A 132 11.71 5.61 -18.50
N LEU A 133 12.33 5.69 -17.33
CA LEU A 133 13.07 6.85 -16.83
C LEU A 133 14.54 6.78 -17.23
N GLN A 134 15.18 7.94 -17.29
CA GLN A 134 16.61 8.07 -17.59
C GLN A 134 17.41 8.28 -16.31
N GLU A 135 18.74 8.10 -16.39
CA GLU A 135 19.65 8.35 -15.27
C GLU A 135 19.55 9.80 -14.74
N SER A 136 19.17 10.76 -15.59
CA SER A 136 18.90 12.15 -15.18
C SER A 136 17.71 12.29 -14.24
N ASP A 137 16.81 11.29 -14.21
CA ASP A 137 15.57 11.31 -13.44
C ASP A 137 15.75 10.71 -12.04
N LYS A 138 16.94 10.22 -11.69
CA LYS A 138 17.25 9.66 -10.36
C LYS A 138 16.98 10.62 -9.19
N ASP A 139 16.94 11.92 -9.47
CA ASP A 139 16.62 12.92 -8.47
C ASP A 139 15.13 12.99 -8.11
N LEU A 140 14.27 12.40 -8.94
CA LEU A 140 12.85 12.23 -8.67
C LEU A 140 12.55 10.99 -7.81
N VAL A 141 13.48 10.03 -7.76
CA VAL A 141 13.33 8.74 -7.08
C VAL A 141 13.83 8.84 -5.62
N SER A 142 13.14 8.19 -4.70
CA SER A 142 13.47 8.13 -3.25
C SER A 142 14.68 7.24 -2.97
N THR A 143 15.86 7.57 -3.52
CA THR A 143 17.05 6.71 -3.44
C THR A 143 17.74 6.72 -2.08
N THR A 144 17.52 7.75 -1.27
CA THR A 144 18.06 7.86 0.09
C THR A 144 16.95 8.02 1.12
N LYS A 145 17.28 7.74 2.38
CA LYS A 145 16.38 8.02 3.50
C LYS A 145 15.97 9.50 3.49
N GLU A 146 16.90 10.44 3.36
CA GLU A 146 16.58 11.87 3.36
C GLU A 146 15.58 12.25 2.27
N LYS A 147 15.74 11.69 1.05
CA LYS A 147 14.77 11.88 -0.04
C LYS A 147 13.40 11.29 0.29
N LEU A 148 13.36 10.07 0.83
CA LEU A 148 12.11 9.46 1.31
C LEU A 148 11.40 10.37 2.35
N LEU A 149 12.14 10.91 3.33
CA LEU A 149 11.57 11.82 4.33
C LEU A 149 11.01 13.09 3.71
N ILE A 150 11.74 13.69 2.77
CA ILE A 150 11.32 14.90 2.05
C ILE A 150 10.04 14.62 1.28
N ASN A 151 9.97 13.50 0.55
CA ASN A 151 8.81 13.10 -0.24
C ASN A 151 7.58 12.88 0.65
N ILE A 152 7.72 12.13 1.75
CA ILE A 152 6.67 11.91 2.74
C ILE A 152 6.18 13.22 3.36
N LYS A 153 7.10 14.11 3.80
CA LYS A 153 6.73 15.39 4.44
C LYS A 153 6.07 16.35 3.46
N ASN A 154 6.55 16.43 2.23
CA ASN A 154 5.94 17.27 1.19
C ASN A 154 4.51 16.78 0.90
N PHE A 155 4.33 15.48 0.73
CA PHE A 155 3.01 14.90 0.50
C PHE A 155 2.05 15.15 1.68
N MET A 156 2.52 15.00 2.93
CA MET A 156 1.71 15.34 4.10
C MET A 156 1.33 16.81 4.16
N LYS A 157 2.25 17.72 3.81
CA LYS A 157 2.00 19.16 3.80
C LYS A 157 0.94 19.53 2.77
N GLU A 158 0.99 18.94 1.57
CA GLU A 158 -0.02 19.14 0.52
C GLU A 158 -1.41 18.65 0.93
N ASN A 159 -1.46 17.62 1.78
CA ASN A 159 -2.70 16.98 2.21
C ASN A 159 -3.11 17.31 3.66
N GLU A 160 -2.44 18.25 4.33
CA GLU A 160 -2.54 18.47 5.78
C GLU A 160 -3.99 18.65 6.29
N LYS A 161 -4.79 19.39 5.51
CA LYS A 161 -6.19 19.72 5.81
C LYS A 161 -7.17 18.60 5.50
N THR A 162 -6.75 17.64 4.68
CA THR A 162 -7.58 16.56 4.12
C THR A 162 -7.21 15.19 4.66
N THR A 163 -6.10 15.07 5.39
CA THR A 163 -5.66 13.82 6.01
C THR A 163 -6.30 13.64 7.40
N SER A 164 -6.86 12.45 7.62
CA SER A 164 -7.42 12.03 8.92
C SER A 164 -6.31 11.84 9.97
N ASN A 165 -6.68 11.79 11.25
CA ASN A 165 -5.71 11.52 12.32
C ASN A 165 -5.12 10.11 12.22
N GLU A 166 -5.92 9.12 11.79
CA GLU A 166 -5.45 7.75 11.59
C GLU A 166 -4.33 7.71 10.53
N VAL A 167 -4.51 8.39 9.40
CA VAL A 167 -3.48 8.45 8.36
C VAL A 167 -2.28 9.28 8.82
N LYS A 168 -2.45 10.34 9.62
CA LYS A 168 -1.30 11.05 10.20
C LYS A 168 -0.45 10.12 11.08
N LEU A 169 -1.09 9.35 11.96
CA LEU A 169 -0.40 8.36 12.79
C LEU A 169 0.29 7.27 11.95
N TYR A 170 -0.31 6.90 10.81
CA TYR A 170 0.31 5.99 9.86
C TYR A 170 1.62 6.55 9.29
N PHE A 171 1.61 7.81 8.87
CA PHE A 171 2.82 8.50 8.37
C PHE A 171 3.87 8.68 9.47
N ASP A 172 3.46 9.03 10.69
CA ASP A 172 4.36 9.13 11.84
C ASP A 172 5.03 7.78 12.12
N ALA A 173 4.28 6.68 12.00
CA ALA A 173 4.83 5.33 12.15
C ALA A 173 5.84 4.98 11.05
N ILE A 174 5.60 5.40 9.79
CA ILE A 174 6.60 5.26 8.72
C ILE A 174 7.85 6.06 9.06
N ILE A 175 7.70 7.33 9.47
CA ILE A 175 8.84 8.18 9.81
C ILE A 175 9.66 7.54 10.93
N ASN A 176 9.03 7.12 12.03
CA ASN A 176 9.72 6.48 13.16
C ASN A 176 10.42 5.16 12.79
N LYS A 177 9.94 4.46 11.76
CA LYS A 177 10.52 3.19 11.30
C LYS A 177 11.79 3.41 10.49
N TYR A 178 11.88 4.48 9.72
CA TYR A 178 12.97 4.71 8.77
C TYR A 178 13.98 5.79 9.22
N PHE A 179 13.63 6.64 10.21
CA PHE A 179 14.40 7.80 10.71
C PHE A 179 14.47 7.82 12.23
#